data_AF-A0A4Q1AUH0-F1
#
_entry.id   AF-A0A4Q1AUH0-F1
#
_cell.length_a   1.000
_cell.length_b   1.000
_cell.length_c   1.000
_cell.angle_alpha   90.00
_cell.angle_beta   90.00
_cell.angle_gamma   90.00
#
_symmetry.space_group_name_H-M   'P 1'
#
loop_
_entity.id
_entity.type
_entity.pdbx_description
1 polymer ?
#
loop_
_entity_poly.entity_id
_entity_poly.type
_entity_poly.pdbx_seq_one_letter_code
_entity_poly.pdbx_strand_id
1 'polypeptide(L)'
;MENNKNVEETPKHQNKLRALDNLSLGISLVAAVAIGFGIGYGLKTWTGYEWTLWLGIFWGIAAAGLNIQKAYKRAKKEYEGLENDPRYAHRAKYGDKSEVDDK
;
A
#
# COMPACT_ATOMS: atom_id res chain seq x y z
N MET A 1 -21.31 -1.21 37.21
CA MET A 1 -20.75 -0.33 36.16
C MET A 1 -20.57 -1.20 34.92
N GLU A 2 -21.36 -0.96 33.89
CA GLU A 2 -21.44 -1.77 32.67
C GLU A 2 -20.15 -1.66 31.85
N ASN A 3 -19.57 -2.81 31.50
CA ASN A 3 -18.43 -2.92 30.59
C ASN A 3 -18.94 -2.85 29.14
N ASN A 4 -18.96 -1.65 28.56
CA ASN A 4 -19.26 -1.45 27.15
C ASN A 4 -18.07 -1.91 26.29
N LYS A 5 -18.06 -3.19 25.93
CA LYS A 5 -17.13 -3.75 24.94
C LYS A 5 -17.59 -3.30 23.56
N ASN A 6 -17.05 -2.19 23.07
CA ASN A 6 -17.11 -1.84 21.65
C ASN A 6 -16.35 -2.92 20.88
N VAL A 7 -17.09 -3.89 20.34
CA VAL A 7 -16.57 -4.88 19.40
C VAL A 7 -16.35 -4.12 18.10
N GLU A 8 -15.10 -3.80 17.78
CA GLU A 8 -14.73 -3.31 16.45
C GLU A 8 -15.07 -4.42 15.45
N GLU A 9 -16.21 -4.28 14.77
CA GLU A 9 -16.59 -5.15 13.68
C GLU A 9 -15.63 -4.93 12.52
N THR A 10 -14.62 -5.80 12.39
CA THR A 10 -13.79 -5.84 11.19
C THR A 10 -14.71 -6.16 10.00
N PRO A 11 -14.86 -5.27 9.00
CA PRO A 11 -15.82 -5.49 7.91
C PRO A 11 -15.46 -6.75 7.13
N LYS A 12 -16.43 -7.64 6.88
CA LYS A 12 -16.28 -8.91 6.14
C LYS A 12 -15.61 -8.79 4.75
N HIS A 13 -15.48 -7.58 4.21
CA HIS A 13 -14.94 -7.30 2.88
C HIS A 13 -13.49 -6.81 2.87
N GLN A 14 -12.79 -6.80 4.01
CA GLN A 14 -11.39 -6.37 4.14
C GLN A 14 -10.46 -6.96 3.06
N ASN A 15 -10.63 -8.24 2.73
CA ASN A 15 -9.79 -8.92 1.73
C ASN A 15 -9.99 -8.36 0.31
N LYS A 16 -11.23 -7.98 -0.05
CA LYS A 16 -11.53 -7.36 -1.34
C LYS A 16 -10.97 -5.94 -1.41
N LEU A 17 -11.03 -5.20 -0.31
CA LEU A 17 -10.48 -3.85 -0.21
C LEU A 17 -8.95 -3.85 -0.37
N ARG A 18 -8.25 -4.78 0.31
CA ARG A 18 -6.79 -4.94 0.18
C ARG A 18 -6.36 -5.36 -1.23
N ALA A 19 -7.11 -6.26 -1.87
CA ALA A 19 -6.84 -6.65 -3.26
C ALA A 19 -7.02 -5.46 -4.22
N LEU A 20 -8.05 -4.65 -4.00
CA LEU A 20 -8.31 -3.44 -4.78
C LEU A 20 -7.23 -2.38 -4.59
N ASP A 21 -6.73 -2.19 -3.36
CA ASP A 21 -5.64 -1.25 -3.06
C ASP A 21 -4.34 -1.63 -3.79
N ASN A 22 -3.99 -2.91 -3.81
CA ASN A 22 -2.80 -3.39 -4.54
C ASN A 22 -2.96 -3.25 -6.06
N LEU A 23 -4.15 -3.56 -6.60
CA LEU A 23 -4.45 -3.38 -8.02
C LEU A 23 -4.39 -1.89 -8.42
N SER A 24 -4.97 -1.01 -7.59
CA SER A 24 -4.94 0.43 -7.78
C SER A 24 -3.50 0.98 -7.83
N LEU A 25 -2.62 0.46 -6.98
CA LEU A 25 -1.21 0.83 -6.98
C LEU A 25 -0.54 0.47 -8.31
N GLY A 26 -0.71 -0.77 -8.79
CA GLY A 26 -0.16 -1.22 -10.07
C GLY A 26 -0.66 -0.37 -11.25
N ILE A 27 -1.96 -0.08 -11.29
CA ILE A 27 -2.56 0.77 -12.33
C ILE A 27 -1.98 2.19 -12.28
N SER A 28 -1.81 2.78 -11.09
CA SER A 28 -1.27 4.13 -10.94
C SER A 28 0.17 4.25 -11.45
N LEU A 29 0.98 3.21 -11.27
CA LEU A 29 2.34 3.12 -11.79
C LEU A 29 2.36 3.12 -13.32
N VAL A 30 1.55 2.24 -13.94
CA VAL A 30 1.45 2.15 -15.40
C VAL A 30 0.93 3.48 -15.97
N ALA A 31 -0.08 4.07 -15.34
CA ALA A 31 -0.62 5.37 -15.74
C ALA A 31 0.43 6.48 -15.66
N ALA A 32 1.22 6.56 -14.59
CA ALA A 32 2.26 7.56 -14.43
C ALA A 32 3.32 7.47 -15.53
N VAL A 33 3.78 6.26 -15.84
CA VAL A 33 4.76 6.03 -16.93
C VAL A 33 4.14 6.32 -18.30
N ALA A 34 2.89 5.91 -18.54
CA ALA A 34 2.19 6.16 -19.80
C ALA A 34 1.98 7.67 -20.05
N ILE A 35 1.63 8.43 -19.01
CA ILE A 35 1.49 9.89 -19.09
C ILE A 35 2.86 10.54 -19.34
N GLY A 36 3.89 10.13 -18.61
CA GLY A 36 5.26 10.62 -18.83
C GLY A 36 5.73 10.37 -20.26
N PHE A 37 5.52 9.15 -20.77
CA PHE A 37 5.82 8.80 -22.16
C PHE A 37 4.99 9.64 -23.15
N GLY A 38 3.69 9.79 -22.93
CA GLY A 38 2.81 10.57 -23.82
C GLY A 38 3.24 12.03 -23.92
N ILE A 39 3.61 12.65 -22.78
CA ILE A 39 4.15 14.02 -22.75
C ILE A 39 5.50 14.09 -23.47
N GLY A 40 6.41 13.15 -23.19
CA GLY A 40 7.73 13.11 -23.83
C GLY A 40 7.65 12.89 -25.34
N TYR A 41 6.76 12.01 -25.79
CA TYR A 41 6.50 11.77 -27.21
C TYR A 41 5.86 12.99 -27.89
N GLY A 42 4.92 13.65 -27.22
CA GLY A 42 4.33 14.91 -27.70
C GLY A 42 5.38 16.00 -27.86
N LEU A 43 6.25 16.19 -26.86
CA LEU A 43 7.37 17.13 -26.92
C LEU A 43 8.36 16.81 -28.04
N LYS A 44 8.71 15.53 -28.21
CA LYS A 44 9.56 15.06 -29.30
C LYS A 44 8.94 15.44 -30.66
N THR A 45 7.66 15.16 -30.85
CA THR A 45 6.96 15.42 -32.13
C THR A 45 6.87 16.92 -32.42
N TRP A 46 6.71 17.74 -31.38
CA TRP A 46 6.55 19.19 -31.54
C TRP A 46 7.87 19.95 -31.70
N THR A 47 8.91 19.52 -30.99
CA THR A 47 10.23 20.18 -31.00
C THR A 47 11.21 19.57 -32.00
N GLY A 48 11.00 18.32 -32.43
CA GLY A 48 11.94 17.55 -33.25
C GLY A 48 13.14 17.00 -32.46
N TYR A 49 13.25 17.29 -31.16
CA TYR A 49 14.39 16.88 -30.35
C TYR A 49 14.15 15.54 -29.67
N GLU A 50 14.89 14.51 -30.08
CA GLU A 50 14.81 13.15 -29.52
C GLU A 50 15.06 13.08 -28.01
N TRP A 51 15.91 13.97 -27.48
CA TRP A 51 16.24 13.97 -26.04
C TRP A 51 15.05 14.35 -25.14
N THR A 52 14.02 15.01 -25.68
CA THR A 52 12.83 15.41 -24.93
C THR A 52 11.92 14.23 -24.58
N LEU A 53 12.00 13.12 -25.33
CA LEU A 53 11.33 11.88 -24.99
C LEU A 53 11.82 11.34 -23.63
N TRP A 54 13.13 11.42 -23.39
CA TRP A 54 13.75 10.96 -22.15
C TRP A 54 13.34 11.81 -20.94
N LEU A 55 13.06 13.10 -21.12
CA LEU A 55 12.51 13.93 -20.05
C LEU A 55 11.18 13.35 -19.56
N GLY A 56 10.24 13.07 -20.47
CA GLY A 56 8.93 12.54 -20.13
C GLY A 56 9.03 11.17 -19.42
N ILE A 57 9.88 10.28 -19.94
CA ILE A 57 10.11 8.96 -19.34
C ILE A 57 10.73 9.10 -17.94
N PHE A 58 11.75 9.94 -17.78
CA PHE A 58 12.41 10.19 -16.50
C PHE A 58 11.41 10.67 -15.44
N TRP A 59 10.60 11.67 -15.77
CA TRP A 59 9.59 12.20 -14.85
C TRP A 59 8.47 11.19 -14.57
N GLY A 60 8.07 10.39 -15.55
CA GLY A 60 7.10 9.30 -15.37
C GLY A 60 7.60 8.25 -14.37
N ILE A 61 8.85 7.80 -14.52
CA ILE A 61 9.48 6.84 -13.59
C ILE A 61 9.65 7.46 -12.20
N ALA A 62 10.09 8.71 -12.11
CA ALA A 62 10.23 9.41 -10.83
C ALA A 62 8.88 9.52 -10.10
N ALA A 63 7.80 9.88 -10.79
CA ALA A 63 6.46 9.95 -10.23
C ALA A 63 5.93 8.58 -9.76
N ALA A 64 6.21 7.52 -10.53
CA ALA A 64 5.86 6.15 -10.15
C ALA A 64 6.62 5.70 -8.89
N GLY A 65 7.92 6.01 -8.80
CA GLY A 65 8.75 5.75 -7.62
C GLY A 65 8.25 6.48 -6.37
N LEU A 66 7.85 7.75 -6.48
CA LEU A 66 7.25 8.50 -5.38
C LEU A 66 5.92 7.90 -4.91
N ASN A 67 5.09 7.39 -5.84
CA ASN A 67 3.86 6.67 -5.49
C ASN A 67 4.15 5.37 -4.73
N ILE A 68 5.13 4.58 -5.17
CA ILE A 68 5.58 3.37 -4.46
C ILE A 68 6.02 3.73 -3.03
N GLN A 69 6.87 4.75 -2.86
CA GLN A 69 7.35 5.13 -1.54
C GLN A 69 6.20 5.51 -0.60
N LYS A 70 5.19 6.24 -1.09
CA LYS A 70 4.03 6.64 -0.30
C LYS A 70 3.21 5.43 0.15
N ALA A 71 2.97 4.50 -0.76
CA ALA A 71 2.25 3.27 -0.45
C ALA A 71 3.01 2.37 0.52
N TYR A 72 4.33 2.23 0.33
CA TYR A 72 5.19 1.49 1.26
C TYR A 72 5.15 2.07 2.67
N LYS A 73 5.25 3.40 2.81
CA LYS A 73 5.14 4.08 4.12
C LYS A 73 3.78 3.83 4.78
N ARG A 74 2.69 3.84 4.00
CA ARG A 74 1.34 3.52 4.51
C ARG A 74 1.25 2.07 5.00
N ALA A 75 1.72 1.13 4.20
CA ALA A 75 1.73 -0.29 4.55
C ALA A 75 2.56 -0.52 5.83
N LYS A 76 3.77 0.04 5.92
CA LYS A 76 4.63 -0.08 7.11
C LYS A 76 3.94 0.44 8.38
N LYS A 77 3.25 1.57 8.30
CA LYS A 77 2.51 2.14 9.44
C LYS A 77 1.35 1.25 9.89
N GLU A 78 0.64 0.61 8.96
CA GLU A 78 -0.40 -0.37 9.30
C GLU A 78 0.21 -1.59 10.02
N TYR A 79 1.37 -2.08 9.60
CA TYR A 79 2.07 -3.17 10.29
C TYR A 79 2.53 -2.78 11.70
N GLU A 80 3.15 -1.62 11.88
CA GLU A 80 3.56 -1.12 13.21
C GLU A 80 2.37 -0.88 14.15
N GLY A 81 1.21 -0.51 13.60
CA GLY A 81 -0.03 -0.38 14.36
C GLY A 81 -0.59 -1.72 14.83
N LEU A 82 -0.44 -2.78 14.02
CA LEU A 82 -0.85 -4.14 14.38
C LEU A 82 0.04 -4.75 15.46
N GLU A 83 1.35 -4.45 15.48
CA GLU A 83 2.28 -4.92 16.51
C GLU A 83 1.92 -4.39 17.92
N ASN A 84 1.33 -3.20 18.00
CA ASN A 84 0.97 -2.55 19.26
C ASN A 84 -0.47 -2.84 19.73
N ASP A 85 -1.21 -3.71 19.05
CA ASP A 85 -2.56 -4.07 19.46
C ASP A 85 -2.52 -4.92 20.76
N PRO A 86 -3.14 -4.44 21.87
CA PRO A 86 -3.15 -5.14 23.16
C PRO A 86 -3.76 -6.55 23.08
N ARG A 87 -4.64 -6.81 22.10
CA ARG A 87 -5.27 -8.12 21.87
C ARG A 87 -4.27 -9.19 21.39
N TYR A 88 -3.19 -8.78 20.71
CA TYR A 88 -2.10 -9.67 20.27
C TYR A 88 -0.86 -9.59 21.17
N ALA A 89 -0.59 -8.44 21.78
CA ALA A 89 0.47 -8.28 22.77
C ALA A 89 0.26 -9.17 24.01
N HIS A 90 -1.00 -9.46 24.38
CA HIS A 90 -1.31 -10.38 25.47
C HIS A 90 -0.96 -11.84 25.15
N ARG A 91 -1.19 -12.30 23.90
CA ARG A 91 -0.82 -13.68 23.49
C ARG A 91 0.69 -13.85 23.36
N ALA A 92 1.39 -12.82 22.87
CA ALA A 92 2.86 -12.81 22.80
C ALA A 92 3.54 -12.79 24.18
N LYS A 93 2.95 -12.10 25.18
CA LYS A 93 3.51 -12.03 26.54
C LYS A 93 3.13 -13.21 27.44
N TYR A 94 1.95 -13.81 27.27
CA TYR A 94 1.46 -14.83 28.19
C TYR A 94 1.49 -16.26 27.64
N GLY A 95 1.76 -16.46 26.35
CA GLY A 95 1.83 -17.77 25.72
C GLY A 95 0.48 -18.49 25.70
N ASP A 96 0.24 -19.33 24.71
CA ASP A 96 -0.92 -20.22 24.75
C ASP A 96 -0.63 -21.30 25.81
N LYS A 97 -1.07 -21.06 27.05
CA LYS A 97 -1.23 -22.15 28.02
C LYS A 97 -2.51 -22.90 27.65
N SER A 98 -2.48 -23.61 26.54
CA SER A 98 -3.31 -24.80 26.42
C SER A 98 -2.67 -25.86 27.31
N GLU A 99 -3.10 -25.88 28.58
CA GLU A 99 -3.04 -27.10 29.37
C GLU A 99 -3.79 -28.17 28.58
N VAL A 100 -3.02 -29.02 27.91
CA VAL A 100 -3.48 -30.33 27.43
C VAL A 100 -3.65 -31.18 28.69
N ASP A 101 -4.81 -31.07 29.34
CA ASP A 101 -5.25 -32.01 30.36
C ASP A 101 -6.12 -33.07 29.66
N ASP A 102 -5.45 -33.98 28.95
CA ASP A 102 -6.04 -35.26 28.55
C ASP A 102 -5.80 -36.25 29.70
N LYS A 103 -6.86 -36.57 30.44
CA LYS A 103 -6.97 -37.70 31.37
C LYS A 103 -8.15 -38.58 31.02
#